data_AF-A0A2U8WH75-F1
#
_entry.id   AF-A0A2U8WH75-F1
#
_cell.length_a   1.000
_cell.length_b   1.000
_cell.length_c   1.000
_cell.angle_alpha   90.00
_cell.angle_beta   90.00
_cell.angle_gamma   90.00
#
_symmetry.space_group_name_H-M   'P 1'
#
loop_
_entity.id
_entity.type
_entity.pdbx_description
1 polymer ?
#
loop_
_entity_poly.entity_id
_entity_poly.type
_entity_poly.pdbx_seq_one_letter_code
_entity_poly.pdbx_strand_id
1 'polypeptide(L)'
;MDNVIRPDFRRAAKAGCGEKRASRAAQYVKTYGEVGHYAVSLVRDRSGAGGDVYQVVIDAPGGRIGPVGVEPATADGMFDADLVGAAVLRTLELMAQRSGDFDVA
;
A
#
# COMPACT_ATOMS: atom_id res chain seq x y z
N MET A 1 4.76 -8.49 9.61
CA MET A 1 3.29 -8.56 9.66
C MET A 1 2.84 -8.20 8.27
N ASP A 2 2.38 -9.21 7.51
CA ASP A 2 2.24 -9.12 6.06
C ASP A 2 0.78 -8.77 5.73
N ASN A 3 0.49 -7.47 5.60
CA ASN A 3 -0.82 -6.97 5.21
C ASN A 3 -0.94 -7.00 3.68
N VAL A 4 -1.00 -8.21 3.11
CA VAL A 4 -1.12 -8.43 1.66
C VAL A 4 -2.53 -8.91 1.34
N ILE A 5 -3.23 -8.18 0.46
CA ILE A 5 -4.52 -8.64 -0.07
C ILE A 5 -4.19 -9.55 -1.26
N ARG A 6 -4.53 -10.85 -1.14
CA ARG A 6 -4.35 -11.84 -2.20
C ARG A 6 -5.73 -12.31 -2.68
N PRO A 7 -6.26 -11.79 -3.78
CA PRO A 7 -7.45 -12.34 -4.40
C PRO A 7 -7.15 -13.75 -4.92
N ASP A 8 -7.66 -14.78 -4.25
CA ASP A 8 -7.42 -16.18 -4.62
C ASP A 8 -8.24 -16.60 -5.85
N PHE A 9 -7.70 -16.38 -7.05
CA PHE A 9 -8.21 -16.98 -8.29
C PHE A 9 -7.48 -18.32 -8.56
N ARG A 10 -7.85 -19.38 -7.83
CA ARG A 10 -7.50 -20.81 -8.05
C ARG A 10 -6.01 -21.18 -8.31
N ARG A 11 -5.35 -21.67 -7.24
CA ARG A 11 -4.46 -22.86 -7.12
C ARG A 11 -3.57 -23.29 -8.32
N ALA A 12 -2.27 -22.94 -8.27
CA ALA A 12 -1.05 -23.74 -8.56
C ALA A 12 0.14 -22.76 -8.64
N ALA A 13 1.14 -22.75 -7.76
CA ALA A 13 2.17 -23.77 -7.56
C ALA A 13 2.92 -23.56 -6.23
N LYS A 14 3.52 -24.63 -5.69
CA LYS A 14 4.38 -24.63 -4.50
C LYS A 14 5.84 -24.24 -4.83
N ALA A 15 6.58 -23.94 -3.75
CA ALA A 15 8.03 -23.74 -3.59
C ALA A 15 8.48 -22.27 -3.66
N GLY A 16 9.30 -21.71 -2.78
CA GLY A 16 10.09 -22.24 -1.66
C GLY A 16 10.81 -21.08 -0.95
N CYS A 17 11.33 -21.37 0.25
CA CYS A 17 12.08 -20.47 1.14
C CYS A 17 13.37 -19.91 0.49
N GLY A 18 13.76 -18.67 0.81
CA GLY A 18 15.09 -18.13 0.48
C GLY A 18 15.26 -16.63 0.75
N GLU A 19 16.31 -16.27 1.48
CA GLU A 19 16.57 -14.98 2.14
C GLU A 19 17.04 -13.81 1.25
N LYS A 20 16.82 -12.61 1.79
CA LYS A 20 17.57 -11.33 1.71
C LYS A 20 18.32 -10.94 0.42
N ARG A 21 17.99 -9.71 -0.01
CA ARG A 21 18.74 -8.68 -0.79
C ARG A 21 18.24 -8.45 -2.22
N ALA A 22 17.68 -7.27 -2.43
CA ALA A 22 18.26 -6.21 -3.26
C ALA A 22 17.22 -5.07 -3.31
N SER A 23 17.62 -3.85 -2.96
CA SER A 23 16.82 -2.64 -3.19
C SER A 23 16.73 -2.37 -4.70
N ARG A 24 15.95 -3.18 -5.41
CA ARG A 24 15.56 -2.90 -6.79
C ARG A 24 14.50 -1.82 -6.72
N ALA A 25 14.87 -0.64 -7.20
CA ALA A 25 14.19 0.63 -6.96
C ALA A 25 12.67 0.52 -7.08
N ALA A 26 11.98 0.74 -5.97
CA ALA A 26 10.54 0.91 -5.95
C ALA A 26 10.22 2.13 -6.85
N GLN A 27 9.43 1.93 -7.89
CA GLN A 27 9.11 2.96 -8.86
C GLN A 27 7.86 3.71 -8.39
N TYR A 28 7.99 5.02 -8.20
CA TYR A 28 6.84 5.87 -7.94
C TYR A 28 5.83 5.82 -9.09
N VAL A 29 4.55 5.61 -8.77
CA VAL A 29 3.47 5.60 -9.77
C VAL A 29 2.65 6.88 -9.69
N LYS A 30 2.05 7.19 -8.54
CA LYS A 30 1.26 8.42 -8.32
C LYS A 30 1.00 8.73 -6.85
N THR A 31 0.62 9.97 -6.57
CA THR A 31 0.10 10.41 -5.25
C THR A 31 -1.43 10.31 -5.25
N TYR A 32 -2.03 9.83 -4.17
CA TYR A 32 -3.47 9.93 -3.95
C TYR A 32 -3.83 11.24 -3.23
N GLY A 33 -3.04 11.62 -2.22
CA GLY A 33 -3.25 12.87 -1.49
C GLY A 33 -2.52 12.89 -0.15
N GLU A 34 -2.72 13.97 0.59
CA GLU A 34 -2.11 14.19 1.91
C GLU A 34 -3.19 14.63 2.91
N VAL A 35 -3.11 14.13 4.14
CA VAL A 35 -3.99 14.50 5.25
C VAL A 35 -3.14 14.75 6.50
N GLY A 36 -3.02 16.02 6.90
CA GLY A 36 -2.12 16.42 7.97
C GLY A 36 -0.67 16.10 7.61
N HIS A 37 -0.02 15.23 8.39
CA HIS A 37 1.34 14.79 8.14
C HIS A 37 1.44 13.42 7.43
N TYR A 38 0.31 12.87 6.99
CA TYR A 38 0.26 11.58 6.32
C TYR A 38 0.10 11.76 4.81
N ALA A 39 1.02 11.24 4.01
CA ALA A 39 0.95 11.25 2.55
C ALA A 39 0.67 9.84 2.01
N VAL A 40 -0.32 9.71 1.14
CA VAL A 40 -0.73 8.42 0.55
C VAL A 40 -0.30 8.36 -0.92
N SER A 41 0.50 7.36 -1.27
CA SER A 41 1.02 7.19 -2.63
C SER A 41 0.98 5.74 -3.10
N LEU A 42 1.04 5.57 -4.42
CA LEU A 42 1.18 4.29 -5.09
C LEU A 42 2.61 4.13 -5.60
N VAL A 43 3.22 2.99 -5.27
CA VAL A 43 4.56 2.60 -5.70
C VAL A 43 4.50 1.22 -6.33
N ARG A 44 5.27 0.98 -7.39
CA ARG A 44 5.49 -0.34 -7.97
C ARG A 44 6.81 -0.90 -7.47
N ASP A 45 6.74 -1.91 -6.62
CA ASP A 45 7.90 -2.65 -6.14
C ASP A 45 8.26 -3.76 -7.13
N ARG A 46 9.51 -3.75 -7.59
CA ARG A 46 10.05 -4.72 -8.56
C ARG A 46 11.12 -5.63 -7.94
N SER A 47 11.23 -5.61 -6.61
CA SER A 47 12.30 -6.31 -5.88
C SER A 47 11.95 -7.75 -5.50
N GLY A 48 10.67 -8.14 -5.57
CA GLY A 48 10.18 -9.45 -5.16
C GLY A 48 10.46 -10.57 -6.15
N ALA A 49 10.84 -11.75 -5.64
CA ALA A 49 10.94 -12.98 -6.43
C ALA A 49 9.58 -13.49 -6.97
N GLY A 50 8.46 -13.00 -6.39
CA GLY A 50 7.09 -13.30 -6.80
C GLY A 50 6.54 -12.46 -7.96
N GLY A 51 7.37 -11.57 -8.54
CA GLY A 51 6.95 -10.61 -9.55
C GLY A 51 6.71 -9.21 -8.99
N ASP A 52 6.35 -8.28 -9.88
CA ASP A 52 6.09 -6.89 -9.52
C ASP A 52 4.82 -6.76 -8.67
N VAL A 53 4.85 -5.87 -7.68
CA VAL A 53 3.78 -5.62 -6.71
C VAL A 53 3.41 -4.14 -6.73
N TYR A 54 2.11 -3.82 -6.73
CA TYR A 54 1.66 -2.46 -6.41
C TYR A 54 1.56 -2.30 -4.91
N GLN A 55 2.12 -1.23 -4.37
CA GLN A 55 2.14 -0.93 -2.94
C GLN A 55 1.49 0.43 -2.71
N VAL A 56 0.39 0.43 -1.94
CA VAL A 56 -0.16 1.66 -1.36
C VAL A 56 0.65 1.97 -0.10
N VAL A 57 1.23 3.16 -0.08
CA VAL A 57 2.19 3.63 0.92
C VAL A 57 1.60 4.77 1.70
N ILE A 58 1.83 4.79 3.00
CA ILE A 58 1.53 5.95 3.85
C ILE A 58 2.83 6.43 4.47
N ASP A 59 3.29 7.60 4.05
CA ASP A 59 4.44 8.27 4.64
C ASP A 59 3.98 9.13 5.82
N ALA A 60 4.69 9.05 6.94
CA ALA A 60 4.43 9.79 8.17
C ALA A 60 5.74 10.37 8.73
N PRO A 61 5.69 11.33 9.69
CA PRO A 61 6.91 11.92 10.28
C PRO A 61 7.85 10.90 10.93
N GLY A 62 7.31 9.80 11.45
CA GLY A 62 8.08 8.69 12.04
C GLY A 62 8.60 7.66 11.03
N GLY A 63 8.42 7.92 9.74
CA GLY A 63 8.75 7.01 8.66
C GLY A 63 7.51 6.40 8.00
N ARG A 64 7.76 5.44 7.12
CA ARG A 64 6.73 4.79 6.31
C ARG A 64 5.94 3.77 7.14
N ILE A 65 4.61 3.91 7.15
CA ILE A 65 3.70 2.90 7.71
C ILE A 65 3.65 1.72 6.72
N GLY A 66 3.52 0.50 7.26
CA GLY A 66 3.55 -0.74 6.47
C GLY A 66 2.62 -0.68 5.24
N PRO A 67 3.14 -0.91 4.02
CA PRO A 67 2.35 -0.74 2.82
C PRO A 67 1.32 -1.86 2.64
N VAL A 68 0.27 -1.56 1.89
CA VAL A 68 -0.68 -2.59 1.41
C VAL A 68 -0.23 -3.02 0.02
N GLY A 69 0.17 -4.29 -0.10
CA GLY A 69 0.58 -4.90 -1.37
C GLY A 69 -0.59 -5.48 -2.14
N VAL A 70 -0.62 -5.24 -3.45
CA VAL A 70 -1.55 -5.82 -4.43
C VAL A 70 -0.73 -6.57 -5.47
N GLU A 71 -0.92 -7.88 -5.52
CA GLU A 71 -0.20 -8.81 -6.38
C GLU A 71 -1.19 -9.56 -7.29
N PRO A 72 -0.86 -9.75 -8.58
CA PRO A 72 0.30 -9.23 -9.33
C PRO A 72 0.09 -7.79 -9.84
N ALA A 73 1.17 -7.09 -10.22
CA ALA A 73 1.10 -5.75 -10.82
C ALA A 73 0.60 -5.73 -12.29
N THR A 74 -0.65 -6.13 -12.49
CA THR A 74 -1.40 -6.11 -13.77
C THR A 74 -2.29 -4.87 -13.88
N ALA A 75 -2.98 -4.68 -15.00
CA ALA A 75 -3.97 -3.60 -15.13
C ALA A 75 -5.11 -3.71 -14.10
N ASP A 76 -5.58 -4.93 -13.84
CA ASP A 76 -6.60 -5.18 -12.79
C ASP A 76 -6.03 -4.90 -11.39
N GLY A 77 -4.78 -5.31 -11.13
CA GLY A 77 -4.10 -5.00 -9.87
C GLY A 77 -3.87 -3.49 -9.66
N MET A 78 -3.69 -2.72 -10.73
CA MET A 78 -3.64 -1.25 -10.66
C MET A 78 -5.01 -0.67 -10.26
N PHE A 79 -6.10 -1.20 -10.83
CA PHE A 79 -7.46 -0.78 -10.46
C PHE A 79 -7.76 -1.09 -8.99
N ASP A 80 -7.40 -2.28 -8.51
CA ASP A 80 -7.56 -2.65 -7.10
C ASP A 80 -6.70 -1.76 -6.18
N ALA A 81 -5.44 -1.51 -6.56
CA ALA A 81 -4.55 -0.62 -5.81
C ALA A 81 -5.10 0.82 -5.74
N ASP A 82 -5.79 1.29 -6.78
CA ASP A 82 -6.46 2.58 -6.79
C ASP A 82 -7.63 2.66 -5.82
N LEU A 83 -8.46 1.62 -5.77
CA LEU A 83 -9.55 1.54 -4.80
C LEU A 83 -8.99 1.55 -3.37
N VAL A 84 -7.92 0.79 -3.11
CA VAL A 84 -7.25 0.75 -1.81
C VAL A 84 -6.67 2.13 -1.45
N GLY A 85 -5.95 2.77 -2.38
CA GLY A 85 -5.36 4.10 -2.15
C GLY A 85 -6.41 5.16 -1.83
N ALA A 86 -7.51 5.19 -2.57
CA ALA A 86 -8.62 6.10 -2.32
C ALA A 86 -9.31 5.81 -0.97
N ALA A 87 -9.53 4.54 -0.63
CA ALA A 87 -10.13 4.15 0.64
C ALA A 87 -9.26 4.53 1.85
N VAL A 88 -7.95 4.35 1.75
CA VAL A 88 -6.98 4.76 2.78
C VAL A 88 -7.01 6.28 2.96
N LEU A 89 -6.91 7.04 1.86
CA LEU A 89 -6.97 8.51 1.91
C LEU A 89 -8.26 8.99 2.57
N ARG A 90 -9.41 8.45 2.14
CA ARG A 90 -10.72 8.83 2.70
C ARG A 90 -10.83 8.50 4.19
N THR A 91 -10.24 7.39 4.61
CA THR A 91 -10.20 7.01 6.03
C THR A 91 -9.38 8.00 6.85
N LEU A 92 -8.22 8.42 6.35
CA LEU A 92 -7.39 9.44 7.02
C LEU A 92 -8.13 10.78 7.13
N GLU A 93 -8.85 11.20 6.08
CA GLU A 93 -9.70 12.41 6.13
C GLU A 93 -10.76 12.33 7.22
N LEU A 94 -11.44 11.18 7.37
CA LEU A 94 -12.44 10.97 8.42
C LEU A 94 -11.81 11.02 9.83
N MET A 95 -10.63 10.43 10.00
CA MET A 95 -9.91 10.45 11.29
C MET A 95 -9.42 11.85 11.66
N ALA A 96 -9.00 12.64 10.68
CA ALA A 96 -8.60 14.02 10.89
C ALA A 96 -9.79 14.89 11.33
N GLN A 97 -10.96 14.70 10.72
CA GLN A 97 -12.19 15.40 11.13
C GLN A 97 -12.63 15.05 12.55
N ARG A 98 -12.51 13.76 12.94
CA ARG A 98 -12.89 13.31 14.30
C ARG A 98 -12.01 13.88 15.41
N SER A 99 -10.78 14.28 15.10
CA SER A 99 -9.85 14.83 16.10
C SER A 99 -10.20 16.25 16.55
N GLY A 100 -11.12 16.93 15.86
CA GLY A 100 -11.67 18.23 16.27
C GLY A 100 -12.97 18.16 17.10
N ASP A 101 -13.53 16.98 17.31
CA ASP A 101 -14.88 16.79 17.88
C ASP A 101 -14.87 16.29 19.35
N PHE A 102 -13.68 16.23 19.97
CA PHE A 102 -13.49 15.79 21.36
C PHE A 102 -13.13 16.93 22.33
N ASP A 103 -13.47 18.19 22.00
CA ASP A 103 -13.42 19.29 22.96
C ASP A 103 -14.73 19.31 23.76
N VAL A 104 -14.86 18.37 24.71
CA VAL A 104 -15.96 18.35 25.68
C VAL A 104 -15.46 19.06 26.94
N ALA A 105 -16.03 20.25 27.14
CA ALA A 105 -15.88 21.16 28.28
C ALA A 105 -16.02 20.49 29.66
#